data_AF-A0A1A8FPH5-F1
#
_entry.id   AF-A0A1A8FPH5-F1
#
_cell.length_a   1.000
_cell.length_b   1.000
_cell.length_c   1.000
_cell.angle_alpha   90.00
_cell.angle_beta   90.00
_cell.angle_gamma   90.00
#
_symmetry.space_group_name_H-M   'P 1'
#
loop_
_entity.id
_entity.type
_entity.pdbx_description
1 polymer ?
#
loop_
_entity_poly.entity_id
_entity_poly.type
_entity_poly.pdbx_seq_one_letter_code
_entity_poly.pdbx_strand_id
1 'polypeptide(L)' 'GCCGDEKLECHPTQTTNVTMQLLKIRPSKPGQEYVEMTFVEHLTCECRVRKPLVKVERKRQRGKGRK' A
#
# COMPACT_ATOMS: atom_id res chain seq x y z
N GLY A 1 -7.23 3.74 -11.27
CA GLY A 1 -7.85 4.62 -12.28
C GLY A 1 -7.38 6.04 -12.07
N CYS A 2 -7.48 6.89 -13.10
CA CYS A 2 -7.27 8.33 -12.96
C CYS A 2 -8.59 9.03 -12.61
N CYS A 3 -8.49 10.16 -11.88
CA CYS A 3 -9.60 11.10 -11.70
C CYS A 3 -9.50 12.20 -12.76
N GLY A 4 -10.61 12.88 -13.05
CA GLY A 4 -10.64 13.98 -14.02
C GLY A 4 -9.90 15.25 -13.59
N ASP A 5 -9.53 15.36 -12.31
CA ASP A 5 -8.73 16.46 -11.75
C ASP A 5 -7.47 15.87 -11.09
N GLU A 6 -6.31 16.44 -11.40
CA GLU A 6 -5.00 16.04 -10.87
C GLU A 6 -4.86 16.25 -9.35
N LYS A 7 -5.71 17.10 -8.76
CA LYS A 7 -5.80 17.34 -7.32
C LYS A 7 -6.59 16.24 -6.59
N LEU A 8 -7.24 15.35 -7.32
CA LEU A 8 -8.02 14.24 -6.77
C LEU A 8 -7.28 12.91 -6.93
N GLU A 9 -7.55 11.99 -6.02
CA GLU A 9 -7.05 10.61 -6.06
C GLU A 9 -8.20 9.63 -5.80
N CYS A 10 -8.13 8.48 -6.48
CA CYS A 10 -9.14 7.43 -6.40
C CYS A 10 -8.95 6.63 -5.12
N HIS A 11 -9.96 6.60 -4.25
CA HIS A 11 -9.97 5.87 -2.98
C HIS A 11 -11.16 4.92 -2.88
N PRO A 12 -11.02 3.75 -2.23
CA PRO A 12 -12.13 2.86 -1.98
C PRO A 12 -13.13 3.47 -0.99
N THR A 13 -14.42 3.28 -1.26
CA THR A 13 -15.51 3.70 -0.38
C THR A 13 -16.18 2.51 0.31
N GLN A 14 -16.28 1.38 -0.39
CA GLN A 14 -16.75 0.12 0.16
C GLN A 14 -15.74 -0.97 -0.16
N THR A 15 -15.46 -1.79 0.85
CA THR A 15 -14.52 -2.91 0.74
C THR A 15 -15.10 -4.16 1.36
N THR A 16 -14.74 -5.31 0.79
CA THR A 16 -15.07 -6.65 1.29
C THR A 16 -13.80 -7.45 1.49
N ASN A 17 -13.89 -8.54 2.23
CA ASN A 17 -12.80 -9.50 2.37
C ASN A 17 -13.06 -10.68 1.45
N VAL A 18 -12.05 -11.05 0.66
CA VAL A 18 -12.07 -12.23 -0.20
C VAL A 18 -11.00 -13.20 0.26
N THR A 19 -11.39 -14.44 0.52
CA THR A 19 -10.48 -15.51 0.92
C THR A 19 -10.14 -16.37 -0.28
N MET A 20 -8.84 -16.56 -0.52
CA MET A 20 -8.32 -17.36 -1.64
C MET A 20 -7.39 -18.44 -1.11
N GLN A 21 -7.44 -19.62 -1.72
CA GLN A 21 -6.41 -20.66 -1.51
C GLN A 21 -5.20 -20.37 -2.38
N LEU A 22 -4.04 -20.26 -1.75
CA LEU A 22 -2.75 -20.00 -2.39
C LEU A 22 -1.76 -21.11 -2.11
N LEU A 23 -0.91 -21.41 -3.09
CA LEU A 23 0.20 -22.34 -2.89
C LEU A 23 1.35 -21.63 -2.17
N LYS A 24 1.71 -22.11 -0.98
CA LYS A 24 2.83 -21.62 -0.18
C LYS A 24 4.11 -22.36 -0.53
N ILE A 25 5.06 -21.62 -1.10
CA ILE A 25 6.40 -22.13 -1.44
C ILE A 25 7.36 -21.79 -0.30
N ARG A 26 7.97 -22.81 0.32
CA ARG A 26 8.98 -22.65 1.37
C ARG A 26 10.38 -22.92 0.77
N PRO A 27 11.25 -21.91 0.58
CA PRO A 27 12.54 -22.11 -0.11
C PRO A 27 13.44 -23.16 0.54
N SER A 28 13.37 -23.31 1.86
CA SER A 28 14.22 -24.22 2.64
C SER A 28 13.65 -25.62 2.84
N LYS A 29 12.42 -25.91 2.40
CA LYS A 29 11.76 -27.21 2.61
C LYS A 29 11.03 -27.65 1.34
N PRO A 30 11.35 -28.82 0.77
CA PRO A 30 10.57 -29.36 -0.34
C PRO A 30 9.16 -29.70 0.15
N GLY A 31 8.14 -29.18 -0.53
CA GLY A 31 6.73 -29.40 -0.19
C GLY A 31 5.82 -28.33 -0.78
N GLN A 32 4.64 -28.75 -1.21
CA GLN A 32 3.56 -27.88 -1.66
C GLN A 32 2.48 -27.87 -0.58
N GLU A 33 2.19 -26.69 -0.01
CA GLU A 33 1.18 -26.49 1.03
C GLU A 33 0.19 -25.44 0.54
N TYR A 34 -1.10 -25.78 0.46
CA TYR A 34 -2.14 -24.78 0.18
C TYR A 34 -2.54 -24.09 1.48
N VAL A 35 -2.63 -22.77 1.44
CA VAL A 35 -3.03 -21.94 2.57
C VAL A 35 -4.11 -20.97 2.16
N GLU A 36 -5.07 -20.73 3.05
CA GLU A 36 -6.09 -19.71 2.85
C GLU A 36 -5.58 -18.35 3.30
N MET A 37 -5.71 -17.37 2.44
CA MET A 37 -5.29 -15.99 2.69
C MET A 37 -6.46 -15.07 2.37
N THR A 38 -6.67 -14.08 3.23
CA THR A 38 -7.76 -13.11 3.08
C THR A 38 -7.21 -11.77 2.62
N PHE A 39 -7.81 -11.22 1.57
CA PHE A 39 -7.44 -9.97 0.95
C PHE A 39 -8.60 -8.98 1.01
N VAL A 40 -8.28 -7.70 1.05
CA VAL A 40 -9.29 -6.64 0.96
C VAL A 40 -9.57 -6.38 -0.52
N GLU A 41 -10.82 -6.57 -0.92
CA GLU A 41 -11.35 -6.23 -2.23
C GLU A 41 -12.06 -4.86 -2.15
N HIS A 42 -11.86 -4.02 -3.17
CA HIS A 42 -12.53 -2.73 -3.28
C HIS A 42 -13.76 -2.88 -4.18
N LEU A 43 -14.96 -2.74 -3.62
CA LEU A 43 -16.22 -2.85 -4.37
C LEU A 43 -16.59 -1.56 -5.08
N THR A 44 -16.40 -0.42 -4.40
CA THR A 44 -16.71 0.91 -4.94
C THR A 44 -15.57 1.87 -4.64
N CYS A 45 -15.34 2.82 -5.56
CA CYS A 45 -14.28 3.81 -5.46
C CYS A 45 -14.81 5.20 -5.81
N GLU A 46 -14.23 6.25 -5.21
CA GLU A 46 -14.55 7.64 -5.54
C GLU A 46 -13.29 8.52 -5.55
N CYS A 47 -13.37 9.66 -6.22
CA CYS A 47 -12.30 10.64 -6.28
C CYS A 47 -12.36 11.58 -5.08
N ARG A 48 -11.33 11.55 -4.22
CA ARG A 48 -11.21 12.40 -3.02
C ARG A 48 -10.01 13.35 -3.15
N VAL A 49 -10.07 14.47 -2.44
CA VAL A 49 -8.98 15.46 -2.42
C VAL A 49 -7.69 14.83 -1.91
N ARG A 50 -6.62 14.99 -2.68
CA ARG A 50 -5.29 14.50 -2.32
C ARG A 50 -4.78 15.25 -1.09
N LYS A 51 -4.41 14.50 -0.04
CA LYS A 51 -3.79 15.11 1.14
C LYS A 51 -2.38 15.58 0.78
N PRO A 52 -2.00 16.85 1.05
CA PRO A 52 -0.63 17.29 0.82
C PRO A 52 0.29 16.49 1.75
N LEU A 53 1.25 15.76 1.16
CA LEU A 53 2.34 15.18 1.92
C LEU A 53 3.15 16.34 2.49
N VAL A 54 2.96 16.65 3.77
CA VAL A 54 3.88 17.52 4.51
C VAL A 54 5.24 16.85 4.44
N LYS A 55 6.10 17.32 3.52
CA LYS A 55 7.50 16.92 3.47
C LYS A 55 8.12 17.42 4.77
N VAL A 56 8.19 16.55 5.78
CA VAL A 56 9.04 16.80 6.95
C VAL A 56 10.47 16.80 6.41
N GLU A 57 10.97 18.00 6.14
CA GLU A 57 12.33 18.22 5.68
C GLU A 57 13.25 17.67 6.78
N ARG A 58 13.83 16.49 6.56
CA ARG A 58 14.83 15.91 7.44
C ARG A 58 16.02 16.86 7.42
N LYS A 59 16.05 17.80 8.36
CA LYS A 59 17.12 18.77 8.59
C LYS A 59 18.41 17.98 8.82
N ARG A 60 19.18 17.75 7.76
CA ARG A 60 20.51 17.12 7.85
C ARG A 60 21.35 18.00 8.77
N GLN A 61 21.64 17.52 9.98
CA GLN A 61 22.58 18.18 10.87
C GLN A 61 23.92 18.24 10.13
N ARG A 62 24.34 19.44 9.70
CA ARG A 62 25.69 19.69 9.20
C ARG A 62 26.65 19.36 10.33
N GLY A 63 27.38 18.26 10.20
CA GLY A 63 28.46 17.91 11.12
C GLY A 63 29.46 19.06 11.18
N LYS A 64 29.67 19.61 12.37
CA LYS A 64 30.78 20.53 12.65
C LYS A 64 32.08 19.74 12.49
N GLY A 65 32.82 19.99 11.42
CA GLY A 65 34.22 19.55 11.31
C GLY A 65 35.02 20.12 12.48
N ARG A 66 35.68 19.26 13.24
CA ARG A 66 36.67 19.65 14.25
C ARG A 66 37.94 20.12 13.53
N LYS A 67 38.49 21.23 14.02
CA LYS A 67 39.83 21.74 13.70
C LYS A 67 40.90 20.75 14.14
#